data_AF-A0A429Y1I6-F1
#
_entry.id   AF-A0A429Y1I6-F1
#
_cell.length_a   1.000
_cell.length_b   1.000
_cell.length_c   1.000
_cell.angle_alpha   90.00
_cell.angle_beta   90.00
_cell.angle_gamma   90.00
#
_symmetry.space_group_name_H-M   'P 1'
#
loop_
_entity.id
_entity.type
_entity.pdbx_description
1 polymer ?
#
loop_
_entity_poly.entity_id
_entity_poly.type
_entity_poly.pdbx_seq_one_letter_code
_entity_poly.pdbx_strand_id
1 'polypeptide(L)'
;MFKMIALFKKPENTEEFDKYYFETHIPLTEKIPGLRKVEITKFTGSPMGESPYYLMCEMYYDSFEAFKDSSKTEESKASGKDVMKFAGDIVTFMFGEEVNE
;
A
#
# COMPACT_ATOMS: atom_id res chain seq x y z
N MET A 1 9.69 12.58 5.50
CA MET A 1 8.29 12.26 5.95
C MET A 1 8.13 10.81 6.45
N PHE A 2 7.09 10.51 7.26
CA PHE A 2 6.74 9.14 7.68
C PHE A 2 5.86 8.44 6.63
N LYS A 3 6.07 7.15 6.39
CA LYS A 3 5.25 6.36 5.46
C LYS A 3 4.97 4.94 5.96
N MET A 4 3.76 4.48 5.65
CA MET A 4 3.42 3.07 5.67
C MET A 4 3.57 2.52 4.25
N ILE A 5 4.22 1.37 4.13
CA ILE A 5 4.56 0.73 2.85
C ILE A 5 3.81 -0.60 2.78
N ALA A 6 3.05 -0.81 1.70
CA ALA A 6 2.47 -2.10 1.34
C ALA A 6 3.21 -2.65 0.13
N LEU A 7 3.85 -3.80 0.28
CA LEU A 7 4.66 -4.43 -0.77
C LEU A 7 4.06 -5.79 -1.13
N PHE A 8 3.69 -5.94 -2.39
CA PHE A 8 2.95 -7.09 -2.90
C PHE A 8 3.88 -7.99 -3.73
N LYS A 9 3.91 -9.28 -3.41
CA LYS A 9 4.47 -10.30 -4.30
C LYS A 9 3.60 -10.46 -5.56
N LYS A 10 4.13 -11.14 -6.57
CA LYS A 10 3.39 -11.41 -7.81
C LYS A 10 2.13 -12.25 -7.53
N PRO A 11 0.92 -11.73 -7.80
CA PRO A 11 -0.31 -12.51 -7.69
C PRO A 11 -0.38 -13.57 -8.80
N GLU A 12 -1.20 -14.61 -8.60
CA GLU A 12 -1.44 -15.63 -9.63
C GLU A 12 -2.12 -15.04 -10.88
N ASN A 13 -3.04 -14.08 -10.67
CA ASN A 13 -3.72 -13.34 -11.73
C ASN A 13 -3.48 -11.83 -11.59
N THR A 14 -2.55 -11.30 -12.37
CA THR A 14 -2.20 -9.87 -12.33
C THR A 14 -3.28 -8.95 -12.85
N GLU A 15 -4.09 -9.40 -13.82
CA GLU A 15 -5.15 -8.58 -14.41
C GLU A 15 -6.31 -8.38 -13.43
N GLU A 16 -6.74 -9.46 -12.76
CA GLU A 16 -7.77 -9.39 -11.72
C GLU A 16 -7.29 -8.60 -10.49
N PHE A 17 -6.03 -8.82 -10.08
CA PHE A 17 -5.41 -8.03 -9.02
C PHE A 17 -5.41 -6.55 -9.37
N ASP A 18 -4.92 -6.16 -10.55
CA ASP A 18 -4.85 -4.77 -10.97
C ASP A 18 -6.24 -4.12 -10.97
N LYS A 19 -7.21 -4.79 -11.58
CA LYS A 19 -8.57 -4.28 -11.65
C LYS A 19 -9.12 -4.03 -10.25
N TYR A 20 -9.04 -5.00 -9.36
CA TYR A 20 -9.53 -4.85 -7.99
C TYR A 20 -8.76 -3.78 -7.22
N TYR A 21 -7.43 -3.77 -7.36
CA TYR A 21 -6.54 -2.86 -6.69
C TYR A 21 -6.87 -1.40 -7.04
N PHE A 22 -6.94 -1.07 -8.33
CA PHE A 22 -7.16 0.31 -8.77
C PHE A 22 -8.63 0.74 -8.74
N GLU A 23 -9.59 -0.15 -9.00
CA GLU A 23 -11.02 0.22 -9.03
C GLU A 23 -11.69 0.15 -7.65
N THR A 24 -11.19 -0.67 -6.72
CA THR A 24 -11.81 -0.89 -5.41
C THR A 24 -10.89 -0.47 -4.25
N HIS A 25 -9.67 -0.99 -4.19
CA HIS A 25 -8.81 -0.83 -3.01
C HIS A 25 -8.25 0.60 -2.87
N ILE A 26 -7.74 1.19 -3.95
CA ILE A 26 -7.19 2.54 -3.93
C ILE A 26 -8.24 3.60 -3.54
N PRO A 27 -9.46 3.62 -4.11
CA PRO A 27 -10.51 4.55 -3.68
C PRO A 27 -10.92 4.42 -2.19
N LEU A 28 -10.73 3.26 -1.58
CA LEU A 28 -10.92 3.07 -0.13
C LEU A 28 -9.75 3.69 0.66
N THR A 29 -8.53 3.46 0.20
CA THR A 29 -7.31 3.97 0.84
C THR A 29 -7.21 5.49 0.77
N GLU A 30 -7.55 6.10 -0.36
CA GLU A 30 -7.54 7.57 -0.52
C GLU A 30 -8.54 8.30 0.38
N LYS A 31 -9.54 7.61 0.92
CA LYS A 31 -10.52 8.17 1.87
C LYS A 31 -9.99 8.25 3.30
N ILE A 32 -8.83 7.69 3.59
CA ILE A 32 -8.27 7.63 4.94
C ILE A 32 -7.96 9.04 5.45
N PRO A 33 -8.61 9.49 6.55
CA PRO A 33 -8.31 10.79 7.14
C PRO A 33 -6.86 10.85 7.64
N GLY A 34 -6.14 11.93 7.33
CA GLY A 34 -4.74 12.13 7.72
C GLY A 34 -3.71 11.60 6.71
N LEU A 35 -4.14 10.86 5.70
CA LEU A 35 -3.29 10.48 4.57
C LEU A 35 -2.93 11.70 3.73
N ARG A 36 -1.63 11.87 3.42
CA ARG A 36 -1.11 13.02 2.68
C ARG A 36 -0.90 12.74 1.21
N LYS A 37 -0.41 11.53 0.92
CA LYS A 37 -0.08 11.10 -0.43
C LYS A 37 -0.15 9.58 -0.50
N VAL A 38 -0.59 9.08 -1.63
CA VAL A 38 -0.44 7.68 -2.04
C VAL A 38 0.47 7.67 -3.26
N GLU A 39 1.53 6.89 -3.21
CA GLU A 39 2.40 6.64 -4.36
C GLU A 39 2.41 5.15 -4.67
N ILE A 40 2.15 4.80 -5.93
CA ILE A 40 2.01 3.42 -6.38
C ILE A 40 3.08 3.16 -7.42
N THR A 41 3.90 2.15 -7.16
CA THR A 41 4.97 1.71 -8.06
C THR A 41 4.70 0.28 -8.49
N LYS A 42 4.50 0.06 -9.80
CA LYS A 42 4.52 -1.30 -10.39
C LYS A 42 5.93 -1.64 -10.80
N PHE A 43 6.44 -2.77 -10.34
CA PHE A 43 7.78 -3.22 -10.71
C PHE A 43 7.75 -3.91 -12.06
N THR A 44 8.60 -3.46 -12.97
CA THR A 44 8.73 -4.04 -14.33
C THR A 44 9.79 -5.14 -14.41
N GLY A 45 10.56 -5.34 -13.35
CA GLY A 45 11.64 -6.31 -13.26
C GLY A 45 12.65 -5.94 -12.18
N SER A 46 13.78 -6.62 -12.17
CA SER A 46 14.96 -6.34 -11.35
C SER A 46 16.22 -6.35 -12.22
N PRO A 47 17.35 -5.76 -11.76
CA PRO A 47 18.61 -5.84 -12.50
C PRO A 47 19.06 -7.28 -12.83
N MET A 48 18.61 -8.26 -12.06
CA MET A 48 18.93 -9.68 -12.23
C MET A 48 17.84 -10.47 -13.00
N GLY A 49 16.82 -9.80 -13.54
CA GLY A 49 15.73 -10.42 -14.30
C GLY A 49 14.36 -10.11 -13.71
N GLU A 50 13.62 -11.14 -13.30
CA GLU A 50 12.29 -10.92 -12.69
C GLU A 50 12.40 -10.33 -11.28
N SER A 51 11.39 -9.53 -10.91
CA SER A 51 11.25 -9.03 -9.54
C SER A 51 10.43 -10.03 -8.72
N PRO A 52 10.80 -10.31 -7.45
CA PRO A 52 9.93 -11.07 -6.54
C PRO A 52 8.67 -10.29 -6.13
N TYR A 53 8.66 -8.97 -6.36
CA TYR A 53 7.56 -8.06 -6.06
C TYR A 53 6.92 -7.53 -7.33
N TYR A 54 5.62 -7.32 -7.27
CA TYR A 54 4.81 -6.84 -8.38
C TYR A 54 4.40 -5.38 -8.22
N LEU A 55 4.01 -4.98 -7.01
CA LEU A 55 3.52 -3.64 -6.73
C LEU A 55 3.97 -3.19 -5.33
N MET A 56 4.28 -1.91 -5.21
CA MET A 56 4.49 -1.22 -3.94
C MET A 56 3.52 -0.04 -3.86
N CYS A 57 2.98 0.19 -2.67
CA CYS A 57 2.18 1.35 -2.34
C CYS A 57 2.74 2.03 -1.09
N GLU A 58 3.01 3.32 -1.20
CA GLU A 58 3.54 4.15 -0.14
C GLU A 58 2.47 5.15 0.28
N MET A 59 2.06 5.08 1.54
CA MET A 59 1.05 5.92 2.16
C MET A 59 1.75 6.87 3.13
N TYR A 60 1.73 8.16 2.80
CA TYR A 60 2.47 9.18 3.51
C TYR A 60 1.64 9.87 4.59
N TYR A 61 2.27 10.13 5.72
CA TYR A 61 1.69 10.83 6.87
C TYR A 61 2.70 11.85 7.40
N ASP A 62 2.21 12.87 8.13
CA ASP A 62 3.08 13.91 8.68
C ASP A 62 4.06 13.36 9.72
N SER A 63 3.64 12.34 10.48
CA SER A 63 4.44 11.68 11.52
C SER A 63 3.88 10.30 11.86
N PHE A 64 4.61 9.52 12.66
CA PHE A 64 4.10 8.26 13.22
C PHE A 64 2.85 8.46 14.09
N GLU A 65 2.76 9.57 14.82
CA GLU A 65 1.59 9.89 15.64
C GLU A 65 0.36 10.18 14.77
N ALA A 66 0.54 10.94 13.69
CA ALA A 66 -0.52 11.19 12.70
C ALA A 66 -1.01 9.88 12.05
N PHE A 67 -0.08 8.97 11.73
CA PHE A 67 -0.43 7.62 11.26
C PHE A 67 -1.24 6.84 12.31
N LYS A 68 -0.82 6.86 13.58
CA LYS A 68 -1.52 6.13 14.66
C LYS A 68 -2.94 6.64 14.89
N ASP A 69 -3.18 7.93 14.71
CA ASP A 69 -4.52 8.49 14.79
C ASP A 69 -5.36 8.14 13.55
N SER A 70 -4.74 8.24 12.37
CA SER A 70 -5.35 7.81 11.11
C SER A 70 -5.73 6.32 11.12
N SER A 71 -4.90 5.45 11.69
CA SER A 71 -5.13 3.99 11.71
C SER A 71 -6.35 3.57 12.53
N LYS A 72 -6.88 4.47 13.39
CA LYS A 72 -8.05 4.20 14.23
C LYS A 72 -9.38 4.46 13.50
N THR A 73 -9.36 5.16 12.37
CA THR A 73 -10.58 5.53 11.64
C THR A 73 -11.24 4.31 11.00
N GLU A 74 -12.52 4.44 10.66
CA GLU A 74 -13.27 3.36 10.02
C GLU A 74 -12.79 3.13 8.58
N GLU A 75 -12.35 4.18 7.89
CA GLU A 75 -11.76 4.11 6.54
C GLU A 75 -10.45 3.30 6.54
N SER A 76 -9.57 3.54 7.52
CA SER A 76 -8.33 2.77 7.67
C SER A 76 -8.61 1.30 7.95
N LYS A 77 -9.57 1.01 8.83
CA LYS A 77 -9.99 -0.38 9.11
C LYS A 77 -10.62 -1.03 7.88
N ALA A 78 -11.39 -0.29 7.09
CA ALA A 78 -11.99 -0.79 5.86
C ALA A 78 -10.92 -1.14 4.82
N SER A 79 -9.96 -0.23 4.55
CA SER A 79 -8.83 -0.49 3.65
C SER A 79 -7.98 -1.68 4.13
N GLY A 80 -7.68 -1.75 5.44
CA GLY A 80 -6.93 -2.87 6.03
C GLY A 80 -7.65 -4.21 5.93
N LYS A 81 -8.97 -4.26 6.13
CA LYS A 81 -9.76 -5.49 5.94
C LYS A 81 -9.83 -5.90 4.47
N ASP A 82 -9.95 -4.93 3.58
CA ASP A 82 -10.03 -5.14 2.14
C ASP A 82 -8.75 -5.78 1.61
N VAL A 83 -7.58 -5.18 1.88
CA VAL A 83 -6.29 -5.74 1.44
C VAL A 83 -6.00 -7.13 1.99
N MET A 84 -6.35 -7.39 3.25
CA MET A 84 -6.18 -8.73 3.82
C MET A 84 -7.08 -9.77 3.16
N LYS A 85 -8.22 -9.36 2.59
CA LYS A 85 -9.16 -10.26 1.92
C LYS A 85 -8.67 -10.69 0.53
N PHE A 86 -8.16 -9.77 -0.29
CA PHE A 86 -7.78 -10.09 -1.67
C PHE A 86 -6.28 -10.35 -1.87
N ALA A 87 -5.43 -9.92 -0.93
CA ALA A 87 -3.98 -9.97 -1.08
C ALA A 87 -3.22 -10.34 0.21
N GLY A 88 -3.91 -10.88 1.22
CA GLY A 88 -3.35 -11.12 2.56
C GLY A 88 -2.15 -12.08 2.59
N ASP A 89 -2.04 -12.99 1.63
CA ASP A 89 -0.96 -13.97 1.46
C ASP A 89 0.26 -13.41 0.70
N ILE A 90 0.07 -12.32 -0.06
CA ILE A 90 1.11 -11.71 -0.89
C ILE A 90 1.55 -10.32 -0.43
N VAL A 91 0.82 -9.69 0.49
CA VAL A 91 1.14 -8.36 1.02
C VAL A 91 2.10 -8.42 2.22
N THR A 92 3.04 -7.49 2.26
CA THR A 92 3.89 -7.23 3.43
C THR A 92 3.79 -5.75 3.78
N PHE A 93 3.59 -5.44 5.06
CA PHE A 93 3.55 -4.08 5.56
C PHE A 93 4.84 -3.70 6.28
N MET A 94 5.33 -2.49 6.02
CA MET A 94 6.48 -1.90 6.69
C MET A 94 6.20 -0.43 7.04
N PHE A 95 6.91 0.09 8.03
CA PHE A 95 6.97 1.53 8.29
C PHE A 95 8.35 2.04 7.89
N GLY A 96 8.39 3.25 7.32
CA GLY A 96 9.62 3.89 6.91
C GLY A 96 9.59 5.39 7.18
N GLU A 97 10.78 5.97 7.32
CA GLU A 97 10.99 7.42 7.36
C GLU A 97 11.96 7.77 6.23
N GLU A 98 11.62 8.81 5.47
CA GLU A 98 12.54 9.35 4.47
C GLU A 98 13.64 10.16 5.16
N VAL A 99 14.90 9.84 4.85
CA VAL A 99 16.08 10.38 5.54
C VAL A 99 16.89 11.41 4.73
N ASN A 100 16.54 11.61 3.46
CA ASN A 100 17.32 12.41 2.51
C ASN A 100 16.52 13.56 1.87
N GLU A 101 15.66 14.25 2.63
CA GLU A 101 15.04 15.49 2.12
C GLU A 101 16.09 16.56 1.80
#